data_AF-A0A9X1N9N2-F1
#
_entry.id   AF-A0A9X1N9N2-F1
#
_cell.length_a   1.000
_cell.length_b   1.000
_cell.length_c   1.000
_cell.angle_alpha   90.00
_cell.angle_beta   90.00
_cell.angle_gamma   90.00
#
_symmetry.space_group_name_H-M   'P 1'
#
loop_
_entity.id
_entity.type
_entity.pdbx_description
1 polymer ?
#
loop_
_entity_poly.entity_id
_entity_poly.type
_entity_poly.pdbx_seq_one_letter_code
_entity_poly.pdbx_strand_id
1 'polypeptide(L)'
;MIIVTRLGNGIAVAVNPDLIERAEATPDTVVTLVDGHKLVIEEPLPRLVELVRAWRASVAAEAITLARYGNAADAHGADEASTADRTAHESSFGRVLRLPSREV
;
A
#
# COMPACT_ATOMS: atom_id res chain seq x y z
N MET A 1 4.04 6.21 0.97
CA MET A 1 5.01 7.30 1.15
C MET A 1 4.36 8.41 1.96
N ILE A 2 5.09 8.98 2.91
CA ILE A 2 4.72 10.22 3.61
C ILE A 2 5.50 11.38 3.01
N ILE A 3 4.93 12.58 3.00
CA ILE A 3 5.62 13.79 2.54
C ILE A 3 6.00 14.60 3.76
N VAL A 4 7.27 14.98 3.82
CA VAL A 4 7.87 15.80 4.87
C VAL A 4 8.71 16.89 4.22
N THR A 5 9.06 17.93 4.98
CA THR A 5 9.79 19.08 4.47
C THR A 5 11.20 19.05 5.02
N ARG A 6 12.21 19.12 4.14
CA ARG A 6 13.60 19.16 4.59
C ARG A 6 13.89 20.50 5.27
N LEU A 7 14.44 20.43 6.47
CA LEU A 7 14.81 21.62 7.22
C LEU A 7 15.87 22.45 6.48
N GLY A 8 15.62 23.75 6.38
CA GLY A 8 16.58 24.75 5.90
C GLY A 8 16.45 25.12 4.42
N ASN A 9 15.80 24.32 3.59
CA ASN A 9 15.53 24.66 2.19
C ASN A 9 14.06 24.56 1.77
N GLY A 10 13.17 24.07 2.65
CA GLY A 10 11.74 23.97 2.37
C GLY A 10 11.37 22.96 1.28
N ILE A 11 12.30 22.10 0.85
CA ILE A 11 12.04 21.13 -0.21
C ILE A 11 11.22 19.98 0.37
N ALA A 12 10.05 19.74 -0.22
CA ALA A 12 9.23 18.57 0.08
C ALA A 12 9.92 17.28 -0.42
N VAL A 13 9.99 16.28 0.45
CA VAL A 13 10.57 14.97 0.17
C VAL A 13 9.55 13.89 0.53
N ALA A 14 9.33 12.96 -0.40
CA ALA A 14 8.57 11.76 -0.13
C ALA A 14 9.47 10.70 0.51
N VAL A 15 9.13 10.23 1.70
CA VAL A 15 9.88 9.23 2.46
C VAL A 15 9.05 7.96 2.61
N ASN A 16 9.70 6.80 2.52
CA ASN A 16 9.08 5.54 2.90
C ASN A 16 9.12 5.42 4.44
N PRO A 17 7.98 5.50 5.14
CA PRO A 17 7.96 5.47 6.60
C PRO A 17 8.37 4.12 7.18
N ASP A 18 8.34 3.03 6.41
CA ASP A 18 8.77 1.71 6.87
C ASP A 18 10.29 1.54 6.88
N LEU A 19 11.02 2.46 6.25
CA LEU A 19 12.49 2.51 6.29
C LEU A 19 13.02 3.46 7.36
N ILE A 20 12.14 4.07 8.16
CA ILE A 20 12.53 4.87 9.31
C ILE A 20 12.95 3.90 10.42
N GLU A 21 14.23 3.94 10.79
CA GLU A 21 14.75 3.20 11.93
C GLU A 21 14.32 3.88 13.24
N ARG A 22 14.54 5.20 13.32
CA ARG A 22 14.22 6.02 14.50
C ARG A 22 14.07 7.49 14.15
N ALA A 23 13.42 8.24 15.02
CA ALA A 23 13.36 9.69 14.95
C ALA A 23 13.54 10.31 16.34
N GLU A 24 14.31 11.39 16.43
CA GLU A 24 14.67 12.06 17.68
C GLU A 24 14.35 13.55 17.59
N ALA A 25 13.89 14.14 18.69
CA ALA A 25 13.69 15.59 18.81
C ALA A 25 14.96 16.24 19.37
N THR A 26 15.83 16.72 18.49
CA THR A 26 17.13 17.33 18.80
C THR A 26 17.28 18.70 18.14
N PRO A 27 17.14 19.79 18.90
CA PRO A 27 15.96 20.69 18.88
C PRO A 27 14.99 20.58 17.67
N ASP A 28 15.50 20.25 16.50
CA ASP A 28 14.77 19.87 15.30
C ASP A 28 14.51 18.35 15.24
N THR A 29 13.66 17.88 14.32
CA THR A 29 13.40 16.44 14.18
C THR A 29 14.43 15.80 13.24
N VAL A 30 15.21 14.85 13.75
CA VAL A 30 16.15 14.05 12.96
C VAL A 30 15.61 12.64 12.77
N VAL A 31 15.37 12.27 11.53
CA VAL A 31 14.94 10.93 11.11
C VAL A 31 16.16 10.15 10.64
N THR A 32 16.43 9.01 11.25
CA THR A 32 17.47 8.07 10.82
C THR A 32 16.81 6.91 10.09
N LEU A 33 17.24 6.66 8.87
CA LEU A 33 16.79 5.53 8.06
C LEU A 33 17.63 4.29 8.37
N VAL A 34 17.11 3.10 7.99
CA VAL A 34 17.75 1.80 8.24
C VAL A 34 19.13 1.62 7.59
N ASP A 35 19.47 2.44 6.61
CA ASP A 35 20.78 2.48 5.94
C ASP A 35 21.76 3.46 6.61
N GLY A 36 21.35 4.09 7.71
CA GLY A 36 22.12 5.11 8.44
C GLY A 36 22.00 6.53 7.87
N HIS A 37 21.30 6.74 6.75
CA HIS A 37 21.07 8.08 6.22
C HIS A 37 20.19 8.89 7.18
N LYS A 38 20.58 10.16 7.39
CA LYS A 38 19.86 11.09 8.26
C LYS A 38 19.13 12.15 7.44
N LEU A 39 17.87 12.37 7.79
CA LEU A 39 17.02 13.41 7.24
C LEU A 39 16.57 14.32 8.38
N VAL A 40 16.92 15.60 8.30
CA VAL A 40 16.42 16.62 9.23
C VAL A 40 15.19 17.27 8.59
N ILE A 41 14.08 17.31 9.32
CA ILE A 41 12.78 17.76 8.80
C ILE A 41 12.23 18.95 9.62
N GLU A 42 11.37 19.74 8.99
CA GLU A 42 10.68 20.85 9.65
C GLU A 42 9.54 20.38 10.55
N GLU A 43 8.95 19.21 10.26
CA GLU A 43 7.86 18.68 11.04
C GLU A 43 8.34 18.24 12.44
N PRO A 44 7.61 18.60 13.51
CA PRO A 44 7.95 18.13 14.85
C PRO A 44 7.70 16.62 14.96
N LEU A 45 8.42 15.95 15.87
CA LEU A 45 8.33 14.51 16.07
C LEU A 45 6.89 13.96 16.21
N PRO A 46 5.96 14.59 16.98
CA PRO A 46 4.57 14.12 17.04
C PRO A 46 3.87 14.14 15.68
N ARG A 47 4.14 15.14 14.85
CA ARG A 47 3.56 15.24 13.51
C ARG A 47 4.07 14.14 12.60
N LEU A 48 5.36 13.81 12.69
CA LEU A 48 5.93 12.67 11.97
C LEU A 48 5.22 11.36 12.34
N VAL A 49 4.99 11.12 13.63
CA VAL A 49 4.29 9.92 14.12
C VAL A 49 2.86 9.84 13.56
N GLU A 50 2.14 10.96 13.54
CA GLU A 50 0.80 11.04 12.94
C GLU A 50 0.82 10.69 11.45
N LEU A 51 1.77 11.25 10.69
CA LEU A 51 1.93 10.98 9.26
C LEU A 51 2.15 9.48 9.00
N VAL A 52 3.06 8.86 9.76
CA VAL A 52 3.34 7.42 9.67
C VAL A 52 2.09 6.59 9.98
N ARG A 53 1.38 6.92 11.08
CA ARG A 53 0.17 6.21 11.48
C ARG A 53 -0.94 6.34 10.44
N ALA A 54 -1.17 7.56 9.95
CA ALA A 54 -2.18 7.85 8.94
C ALA A 54 -1.89 7.08 7.63
N TRP A 55 -0.63 7.05 7.20
CA TRP A 55 -0.23 6.31 6.01
C TRP A 55 -0.43 4.80 6.16
N ARG A 56 -0.03 4.19 7.28
CA ARG A 56 -0.26 2.75 7.52
C ARG A 56 -1.75 2.42 7.56
N ALA A 57 -2.54 3.27 8.21
CA ALA A 57 -3.98 3.11 8.28
C ALA A 57 -4.63 3.22 6.89
N SER A 58 -4.19 4.15 6.05
CA SER A 58 -4.75 4.33 4.69
C SER A 58 -4.47 3.11 3.83
N VAL A 59 -3.24 2.57 3.85
CA VAL A 59 -2.88 1.35 3.11
C VAL A 59 -3.75 0.16 3.54
N ALA A 60 -3.92 -0.05 4.84
CA ALA A 60 -4.76 -1.13 5.35
C ALA A 60 -6.24 -0.95 4.97
N ALA A 61 -6.78 0.27 5.09
CA ALA A 61 -8.17 0.57 4.74
C ALA A 61 -8.45 0.36 3.25
N GLU A 62 -7.52 0.77 2.39
CA GLU A 62 -7.61 0.57 0.94
C GLU A 62 -7.57 -0.92 0.58
N ALA A 63 -6.64 -1.68 1.15
CA ALA A 63 -6.56 -3.12 0.94
C ALA A 63 -7.85 -3.85 1.33
N ILE A 64 -8.44 -3.52 2.49
CA ILE A 64 -9.72 -4.08 2.93
C ILE A 64 -10.84 -3.74 1.95
N THR A 65 -10.86 -2.49 1.47
CA THR A 65 -11.86 -2.00 0.52
C THR A 65 -11.78 -2.77 -0.80
N LEU A 66 -10.58 -2.94 -1.36
CA LEU A 66 -10.36 -3.71 -2.58
C LEU A 66 -10.73 -5.19 -2.42
N ALA A 67 -10.39 -5.82 -1.29
CA ALA A 67 -10.76 -7.21 -1.01
C ALA A 67 -12.28 -7.42 -0.96
N ARG A 68 -13.04 -6.45 -0.43
CA ARG A 68 -14.51 -6.50 -0.42
C ARG A 68 -15.10 -6.38 -1.82
N TYR A 69 -14.53 -5.52 -2.67
CA TYR A 69 -14.97 -5.41 -4.06
C TYR A 69 -14.67 -6.68 -4.88
N GLY A 70 -13.50 -7.31 -4.67
CA GLY A 70 -13.17 -8.58 -5.31
C GLY A 70 -14.17 -9.70 -4.96
N ASN A 71 -14.47 -9.88 -3.68
CA ASN A 71 -15.46 -10.87 -3.24
C ASN A 71 -16.88 -10.61 -3.78
N ALA A 72 -17.27 -9.34 -3.96
CA ALA A 72 -18.58 -9.00 -4.51
C ALA A 72 -18.68 -9.32 -6.01
N ALA A 73 -17.61 -9.10 -6.77
CA ALA A 73 -17.53 -9.46 -8.19
C ALA A 73 -17.51 -10.99 -8.38
N ASP A 74 -16.78 -11.72 -7.53
CA ASP A 74 -16.73 -13.18 -7.55
C ASP A 74 -18.09 -13.83 -7.20
N ALA A 75 -18.88 -13.19 -6.33
CA ALA A 75 -20.22 -13.66 -5.97
C ALA A 75 -21.23 -13.53 -7.12
N HIS A 76 -21.09 -12.55 -8.02
CA HIS A 76 -21.96 -12.40 -9.20
C HIS A 76 -21.54 -13.32 -10.37
N GLY A 77 -20.25 -13.70 -10.47
CA GLY A 77 -19.79 -14.66 -11.48
C GLY A 77 -20.17 -16.12 -11.19
N ALA A 78 -20.47 -16.45 -9.93
CA ALA A 78 -20.91 -17.80 -9.54
C ALA A 78 -22.34 -18.14 -10.01
N ASP A 79 -23.22 -17.14 -10.14
CA ASP A 79 -24.60 -17.33 -10.62
C ASP A 79 -24.67 -17.46 -12.16
N GLU A 80 -23.78 -16.78 -12.89
CA GLU A 80 -23.69 -16.90 -14.36
C GLU A 80 -22.99 -18.20 -14.81
N ALA A 81 -22.01 -18.70 -14.04
CA ALA A 81 -21.30 -19.94 -14.37
C ALA A 81 -22.18 -21.21 -14.30
N SER A 82 -23.30 -21.18 -13.56
CA SER A 82 -24.30 -22.27 -13.59
C SER A 82 -25.20 -22.23 -14.83
N THR A 83 -25.22 -21.12 -15.58
CA THR A 83 -26.03 -20.95 -16.79
C THR A 83 -25.20 -21.01 -18.08
N ALA A 84 -23.89 -20.76 -17.99
CA ALA A 84 -22.97 -20.67 -19.11
C ALA A 84 -22.37 -21.99 -19.62
N ASP A 85 -22.76 -23.16 -19.10
CA ASP A 85 -22.45 -24.47 -19.72
C ASP A 85 -23.21 -24.71 -21.06
N ARG A 86 -23.84 -23.65 -21.62
CA ARG A 86 -24.56 -23.73 -22.91
C ARG A 86 -24.03 -22.84 -24.02
N THR A 87 -23.09 -21.94 -23.80
CA THR A 87 -22.66 -21.02 -24.86
C THR A 87 -21.17 -20.75 -24.78
N ALA A 88 -20.43 -21.63 -25.44
CA ALA A 88 -19.07 -21.39 -25.84
C ALA A 88 -18.94 -20.06 -26.63
N HIS A 89 -17.75 -19.48 -26.54
CA HIS A 89 -17.18 -18.55 -27.52
C HIS A 89 -17.73 -17.11 -27.49
N GLU A 90 -17.02 -16.20 -26.81
CA GLU A 90 -16.29 -15.11 -27.47
C GLU A 90 -15.69 -14.10 -26.46
N SER A 91 -14.54 -13.57 -26.87
CA SER A 91 -13.87 -12.37 -26.37
C SER A 91 -12.84 -12.50 -25.24
N SER A 92 -11.67 -11.98 -25.59
CA SER A 92 -10.35 -12.27 -25.08
C SER A 92 -9.81 -11.10 -24.25
N PHE A 93 -9.79 -11.23 -22.92
CA PHE A 93 -8.82 -10.51 -22.08
C PHE A 93 -8.52 -11.35 -20.83
N GLY A 94 -7.25 -11.77 -20.71
CA GLY A 94 -6.62 -12.28 -19.48
C GLY A 94 -7.34 -13.37 -18.70
N ARG A 95 -7.45 -14.60 -19.23
CA ARG A 95 -7.92 -15.75 -18.45
C ARG A 95 -6.80 -16.27 -17.53
N VAL A 96 -7.05 -16.26 -16.21
CA VAL A 96 -6.16 -16.90 -15.22
C VAL A 96 -6.05 -18.39 -15.55
N LEU A 97 -4.83 -18.83 -15.89
CA LEU A 97 -4.56 -20.23 -16.22
C LEU A 97 -4.41 -21.02 -14.90
N ARG A 98 -5.42 -21.81 -14.54
CA ARG A 98 -5.28 -22.80 -13.45
C ARG A 98 -4.28 -23.87 -13.90
N LEU A 99 -3.14 -23.94 -13.24
CA LEU A 99 -2.16 -25.02 -13.42
C LEU A 99 -2.77 -26.34 -12.91
N PRO A 100 -2.64 -27.46 -13.64
CA PRO A 100 -3.07 -28.76 -13.13
C PRO A 100 -2.21 -29.15 -11.94
N SER A 101 -2.88 -29.59 -10.86
CA SER A 101 -2.22 -30.14 -9.67
C SER A 101 -1.37 -31.33 -10.07
N ARG A 102 -0.12 -31.32 -9.62
CA ARG A 102 0.84 -32.39 -9.83
C ARG A 102 0.43 -33.58 -8.94
N GLU A 103 -0.18 -34.60 -9.52
CA GLU A 103 -0.31 -35.91 -8.86
C GLU A 103 1.02 -36.66 -8.96
N VAL A 104 1.40 -37.31 -7.85
CA VAL A 104 2.59 -38.15 -7.67
C VAL A 104 2.31 -39.55 -8.18
#